data_AF-A0A5K0YWY9-F1
#
_entry.id   AF-A0A5K0YWY9-F1
#
_cell.length_a   1.000
_cell.length_b   1.000
_cell.length_c   1.000
_cell.angle_alpha   90.00
_cell.angle_beta   90.00
_cell.angle_gamma   90.00
#
_symmetry.space_group_name_H-M   'P 1'
#
loop_
_entity.id
_entity.type
_entity.pdbx_description
1 polymer ?
#
loop_
_entity_poly.entity_id
_entity_poly.type
_entity_poly.pdbx_seq_one_letter_code
_entity_poly.pdbx_strand_id
1 'polypeptide(L)' 'ITVQRPVGLPELRRLRKTFIKLTAQTSLSGPPPPSDADSVKRMFADYLNREIRAA' A
#
# COMPACT_ATOMS: atom_id res chain seq x y z
N ILE A 1 8.82 7.91 -12.86
CA ILE A 1 8.00 8.13 -11.64
C ILE A 1 7.63 9.60 -11.64
N THR A 2 6.37 9.95 -11.96
CA THR A 2 5.91 11.34 -11.88
C THR A 2 5.41 11.56 -10.45
N VAL A 3 6.14 12.35 -9.67
CA VAL A 3 5.72 12.71 -8.31
C VAL A 3 4.58 13.72 -8.43
N GLN A 4 3.36 13.31 -8.10
CA GLN A 4 2.17 14.14 -8.29
C GLN A 4 2.04 15.23 -7.22
N ARG A 5 2.46 14.93 -5.99
CA ARG A 5 2.52 15.89 -4.89
C ARG A 5 3.46 15.38 -3.78
N PRO A 6 4.06 16.26 -2.97
CA PRO A 6 4.75 15.84 -1.76
C PRO A 6 3.74 15.24 -0.76
N VAL A 7 4.14 14.14 -0.10
CA VAL A 7 3.39 13.53 1.01
C VAL A 7 4.19 13.64 2.30
N GLY A 8 3.52 13.95 3.40
CA GLY A 8 4.18 14.10 4.69
C GLY A 8 4.64 12.74 5.26
N LEU A 9 5.73 12.73 6.03
CA LEU A 9 6.17 11.51 6.72
C LEU A 9 5.10 10.91 7.66
N PRO A 10 4.32 11.70 8.43
CA PRO A 10 3.21 11.16 9.23
C PRO A 10 2.12 10.51 8.38
N GLU A 11 1.80 11.11 7.23
CA GLU A 11 0.80 10.60 6.28
C GLU A 11 1.26 9.26 5.68
N LEU A 12 2.51 9.19 5.22
CA LEU A 12 3.10 7.97 4.68
C LEU A 12 3.13 6.83 5.72
N ARG A 13 3.43 7.16 6.99
CA ARG A 13 3.36 6.21 8.11
C ARG A 13 1.95 5.69 8.33
N ARG A 14 0.93 6.55 8.21
CA ARG A 14 -0.48 6.15 8.33
C ARG A 14 -0.88 5.21 7.20
N LEU A 15 -0.57 5.58 5.95
CA LEU A 15 -0.84 4.75 4.76
C LEU A 15 -0.19 3.37 4.86
N ARG A 16 1.07 3.29 5.32
CA ARG A 16 1.75 2.01 5.56
C ARG A 16 1.00 1.13 6.57
N LYS A 17 0.53 1.69 7.69
CA LYS A 17 -0.21 0.92 8.70
C LYS A 17 -1.53 0.38 8.14
N THR A 18 -2.25 1.20 7.38
CA THR A 18 -3.50 0.78 6.73
C THR A 18 -3.27 -0.32 5.71
N PHE A 19 -2.25 -0.18 4.86
CA PHE A 19 -1.87 -1.20 3.89
C PHE A 19 -1.62 -2.55 4.57
N ILE A 20 -0.76 -2.57 5.61
CA ILE A 20 -0.45 -3.81 6.36
C ILE A 20 -1.72 -4.44 6.92
N LYS A 21 -2.62 -3.64 7.50
CA LYS A 21 -3.89 -4.13 8.05
C LYS A 21 -4.78 -4.76 6.98
N LEU A 22 -4.93 -4.09 5.83
CA LEU A 22 -5.74 -4.59 4.72
C LEU A 22 -5.15 -5.89 4.14
N THR A 23 -3.83 -5.94 3.93
CA THR A 23 -3.17 -7.13 3.38
C THR A 23 -3.14 -8.31 4.35
N ALA A 24 -3.18 -8.05 5.66
CA ALA A 24 -3.35 -9.10 6.66
C ALA A 24 -4.78 -9.65 6.68
N GLN A 25 -5.79 -8.82 6.38
CA GLN A 25 -7.19 -9.23 6.30
C GLN A 25 -7.52 -9.97 5.00
N THR A 26 -6.86 -9.67 3.88
CA THR A 26 -7.06 -10.40 2.62
C THR A 26 -6.74 -11.90 2.73
N SER A 27 -5.85 -12.30 3.66
CA SER A 27 -5.62 -13.71 3.99
C SER A 27 -6.85 -14.46 4.51
N LEU A 28 -7.90 -13.76 4.93
CA LEU A 28 -9.10 -14.35 5.55
C LEU A 28 -10.30 -14.51 4.59
N SER A 29 -10.27 -13.91 3.39
CA SER A 29 -11.44 -13.91 2.47
C SER A 29 -11.07 -13.96 0.97
N GLY A 30 -9.80 -14.15 0.62
CA GLY A 30 -9.35 -14.15 -0.78
C GLY A 30 -8.08 -14.96 -1.00
N PRO A 31 -7.49 -14.89 -2.22
CA PRO A 31 -6.22 -15.53 -2.51
C PRO A 31 -5.17 -15.07 -1.48
N PRO A 32 -4.30 -15.98 -1.01
CA PRO A 32 -3.29 -15.62 -0.04
C PRO A 32 -2.43 -14.46 -0.58
N PRO A 33 -2.03 -13.50 0.27
CA PRO A 33 -1.14 -12.44 -0.15
C PRO A 33 0.17 -13.01 -0.71
N PRO A 34 0.82 -12.31 -1.64
CA PRO A 34 2.06 -12.77 -2.23
C PRO A 34 3.12 -13.06 -1.16
N SER A 35 3.76 -14.22 -1.26
CA SER A 35 4.79 -14.67 -0.30
C SER A 35 6.15 -14.02 -0.54
N ASP A 36 6.39 -13.45 -1.73
CA ASP A 36 7.66 -12.81 -2.07
C ASP A 36 7.66 -11.31 -1.77
N ALA A 37 8.81 -10.81 -1.32
CA ALA A 37 8.95 -9.43 -0.87
C ALA A 37 8.78 -8.41 -2.00
N ASP A 38 9.06 -8.78 -3.25
CA ASP A 38 8.99 -7.84 -4.38
C ASP A 38 7.56 -7.59 -4.83
N SER A 39 6.72 -8.63 -4.83
CA SER A 39 5.28 -8.51 -5.02
C SER A 39 4.62 -7.68 -3.93
N VAL A 40 5.03 -7.82 -2.67
CA VAL A 40 4.52 -6.98 -1.57
C VAL A 40 4.90 -5.51 -1.77
N LYS A 41 6.14 -5.21 -2.20
CA LYS A 41 6.56 -3.84 -2.53
C LYS A 41 5.74 -3.27 -3.69
N ARG A 42 5.47 -4.07 -4.73
CA ARG A 42 4.63 -3.65 -5.88
C ARG A 42 3.20 -3.33 -5.42
N MET A 43 2.58 -4.19 -4.63
CA MET A 43 1.25 -3.92 -4.06
C MET A 43 1.23 -2.64 -3.21
N PHE A 44 2.26 -2.41 -2.39
CA PHE A 44 2.34 -1.18 -1.60
C PHE A 44 2.48 0.05 -2.49
N ALA A 45 3.29 -0.01 -3.55
CA ALA A 45 3.43 1.07 -4.52
C ALA A 45 2.11 1.36 -5.26
N ASP A 46 1.37 0.32 -5.67
CA ASP A 46 0.06 0.48 -6.31
C ASP A 46 -0.97 1.09 -5.35
N TYR A 47 -0.97 0.66 -4.09
CA TYR A 47 -1.79 1.25 -3.04
C TYR A 47 -1.49 2.74 -2.85
N LEU A 48 -0.21 3.12 -2.74
CA LEU A 48 0.18 4.52 -2.64
C LEU A 48 -0.26 5.33 -3.87
N ASN A 49 -0.08 4.78 -5.07
CA ASN A 49 -0.51 5.45 -6.30
C ASN A 49 -2.03 5.68 -6.34
N ARG A 50 -2.84 4.77 -5.78
CA ARG A 50 -4.30 4.94 -5.68
C ARG A 50 -4.68 6.00 -4.65
N GLU A 51 -4.13 5.92 -3.44
CA GLU A 51 -4.48 6.82 -2.34
C GLU A 51 -4.02 8.26 -2.60
N ILE A 52 -2.81 8.44 -3.14
CA ILE A 52 -2.27 9.77 -3.41
C ILE A 52 -2.96 10.42 -4.61
N ARG A 53 -3.47 9.63 -5.57
CA ARG A 53 -4.30 10.14 -6.67
C ARG A 53 -5.72 10.47 -6.25
N ALA A 54 -6.26 9.76 -5.27
CA ALA A 54 -7.64 9.95 -4.79
C ALA A 54 -7.78 11.15 -3.83
N ALA A 55 -6.65 11.68 -3.32
CA ALA A 55 -6.57 12.77 -2.35
C ALA A 55 -6.14 14.09 -2.97
#